data_AF-M0ZRU1-F1
#
_entry.id   AF-M0ZRU1-F1
#
_cell.length_a   1.000
_cell.length_b   1.000
_cell.length_c   1.000
_cell.angle_alpha   90.00
_cell.angle_beta   90.00
_cell.angle_gamma   90.00
#
_symmetry.space_group_name_H-M   'P 1'
#
loop_
_entity.id
_entity.type
_entity.pdbx_description
1 polymer ?
#
loop_
_entity_poly.entity_id
_entity_poly.type
_entity_poly.pdbx_seq_one_letter_code
_entity_poly.pdbx_strand_id
1 'polypeptide(L)'
;MDRGEGSEIKKRIVIGSWGGHGGSPWDDGSFNGVREISLVYSLCIDSITVVYDQNGQPYQAEKHGGVGGSRTAQVTHFSTYTDNTTKKN
;
A
#
# COMPACT_ATOMS: atom_id res chain seq x y z
N MET A 1 -13.75 -30.71 24.51
CA MET A 1 -13.23 -30.86 23.14
C MET A 1 -13.90 -29.78 22.33
N ASP A 2 -13.24 -28.63 22.25
CA ASP A 2 -13.75 -27.46 21.56
C ASP A 2 -13.74 -27.72 20.06
N ARG A 3 -14.87 -27.48 19.39
CA ARG A 3 -15.03 -27.74 17.96
C ARG A 3 -14.37 -26.60 17.22
N GLY A 4 -13.28 -26.91 16.51
CA GLY A 4 -12.49 -25.97 15.75
C GLY A 4 -13.34 -25.01 14.93
N GLU A 5 -13.25 -23.74 15.30
CA GLU A 5 -13.67 -22.61 14.48
C GLU A 5 -12.72 -22.61 13.27
N GLY A 6 -13.22 -23.13 12.14
CA GLY A 6 -12.48 -23.11 10.88
C GLY A 6 -12.20 -21.66 10.53
N SER A 7 -10.93 -21.28 10.49
CA SER A 7 -10.53 -19.95 10.07
C SER A 7 -11.07 -19.70 8.67
N GLU A 8 -11.96 -18.72 8.56
CA GLU A 8 -12.47 -18.27 7.27
C GLU A 8 -11.28 -17.74 6.48
N ILE A 9 -10.81 -18.51 5.49
CA ILE A 9 -9.72 -18.06 4.61
C ILE A 9 -10.29 -16.92 3.78
N LYS A 10 -9.99 -15.69 4.21
CA LYS A 10 -10.32 -14.47 3.48
C LYS A 10 -9.58 -14.50 2.14
N LYS A 11 -10.24 -15.00 1.10
CA LYS A 11 -9.68 -15.07 -0.25
C LYS A 11 -9.44 -13.66 -0.76
N ARG A 12 -8.24 -13.42 -1.29
CA ARG A 12 -7.87 -12.18 -1.99
C ARG A 12 -7.58 -12.49 -3.44
N ILE A 13 -7.96 -11.58 -4.33
CA ILE A 13 -7.54 -11.60 -5.72
C ILE A 13 -6.12 -11.02 -5.79
N VAL A 14 -5.18 -11.82 -6.27
CA VAL A 14 -3.78 -11.40 -6.51
C VAL A 14 -3.54 -11.48 -8.02
N ILE A 15 -3.06 -10.38 -8.61
CA ILE A 15 -2.77 -10.29 -10.05
C ILE A 15 -1.30 -9.89 -10.21
N GLY A 16 -0.63 -10.49 -11.20
CA GLY A 16 0.81 -10.37 -11.42
C GLY A 16 1.51 -11.72 -11.20
N SER A 17 2.84 -11.73 -10.97
CA SER A 17 3.77 -10.60 -10.96
C SER A 17 4.10 -10.08 -12.37
N TRP A 18 4.63 -8.86 -12.47
CA TRP A 18 5.21 -8.31 -13.70
C TRP A 18 6.68 -7.98 -13.47
N GLY A 19 7.54 -8.29 -14.44
CA GLY A 19 8.99 -8.06 -14.36
C GLY A 19 9.81 -9.35 -14.51
N GLY A 20 11.03 -9.35 -13.95
CA GLY A 20 11.96 -10.48 -14.01
C GLY A 20 11.93 -11.37 -12.75
N HIS A 21 12.87 -12.32 -12.68
CA HIS A 21 12.99 -13.28 -11.57
C HIS A 21 14.10 -12.94 -10.55
N GLY A 22 14.70 -11.75 -10.64
CA GLY A 22 15.76 -11.30 -9.74
C GLY A 22 15.24 -10.67 -8.44
N GLY A 23 16.15 -10.43 -7.49
CA GLY A 23 15.83 -9.79 -6.20
C GLY A 23 15.29 -10.76 -5.15
N SER A 24 14.84 -10.22 -4.02
CA SER A 24 14.20 -10.97 -2.94
C SER A 24 12.68 -10.76 -3.00
N PRO A 25 11.87 -11.84 -2.92
CA PRO A 25 10.41 -11.72 -2.90
C PRO A 25 9.93 -11.06 -1.60
N TRP A 26 8.82 -10.34 -1.68
CA TRP A 26 8.14 -9.72 -0.53
C TRP A 26 6.64 -9.65 -0.80
N ASP A 27 5.84 -9.66 0.28
CA ASP A 27 4.39 -9.46 0.27
C ASP A 27 4.01 -8.83 1.62
N ASP A 28 3.56 -7.57 1.61
CA ASP A 28 3.11 -6.87 2.82
C ASP A 28 1.78 -7.44 3.37
N GLY A 29 1.08 -8.26 2.58
CA GLY A 29 -0.21 -8.82 2.93
C GLY A 29 -1.37 -7.87 2.64
N SER A 30 -2.46 -8.03 3.41
CA SER A 30 -3.75 -7.39 3.12
C SER A 30 -4.15 -6.32 4.11
N PHE A 31 -4.53 -5.15 3.58
CA PHE A 31 -4.92 -3.95 4.34
C PHE A 31 -6.27 -3.40 3.85
N ASN A 32 -6.85 -2.50 4.64
CA ASN A 32 -8.14 -1.85 4.36
C ASN A 32 -8.05 -0.79 3.26
N GLY A 33 -6.86 -0.24 3.03
CA GLY A 33 -6.61 0.74 1.99
C GLY A 33 -5.13 1.14 1.90
N VAL A 34 -4.84 2.06 0.98
CA VAL A 34 -3.53 2.69 0.82
C VAL A 34 -3.67 4.18 1.15
N ARG A 35 -2.79 4.68 2.01
CA ARG A 35 -2.75 6.10 2.42
C ARG A 35 -1.66 6.85 1.65
N GLU A 36 -0.53 6.20 1.41
CA GLU A 36 0.61 6.77 0.70
C GLU A 36 1.44 5.70 -0.01
N ILE A 37 1.99 6.04 -1.17
CA ILE A 37 3.06 5.30 -1.84
C ILE A 37 4.26 6.24 -2.04
N SER A 38 5.42 5.82 -1.58
CA SER A 38 6.70 6.51 -1.75
C SER A 38 7.67 5.66 -2.56
N LEU A 39 8.29 6.26 -3.58
CA LEU A 39 9.25 5.62 -4.48
C LEU A 39 10.59 6.34 -4.45
N VAL A 40 11.69 5.57 -4.55
CA VAL A 40 13.02 6.05 -4.93
C VAL A 40 13.36 5.46 -6.30
N TYR A 41 13.80 6.27 -7.25
CA TYR A 41 14.04 5.84 -8.62
C TYR A 41 15.13 6.65 -9.34
N SER A 42 15.57 6.16 -10.50
CA SER A 42 16.32 6.91 -11.50
C SER A 42 15.92 6.44 -12.91
N LEU A 43 16.67 5.53 -13.53
CA LEU A 43 16.27 4.87 -14.79
C LEU A 43 15.14 3.86 -14.58
N CYS A 44 15.08 3.27 -13.39
CA CYS A 44 14.03 2.37 -12.94
C CYS A 44 13.71 2.66 -11.46
N ILE A 45 12.63 2.05 -10.95
CA ILE A 45 12.32 2.06 -9.52
C ILE A 45 13.39 1.24 -8.79
N ASP A 46 14.02 1.88 -7.81
CA ASP A 46 15.00 1.23 -6.93
C ASP A 46 14.31 0.66 -5.68
N SER A 47 13.41 1.44 -5.09
CA SER A 47 12.68 1.02 -3.90
C SER A 47 11.30 1.65 -3.76
N ILE A 48 10.45 0.97 -3.00
CA ILE A 48 9.07 1.33 -2.69
C ILE A 48 8.81 1.17 -1.19
N THR A 49 8.05 2.10 -0.63
CA THR A 49 7.46 2.00 0.71
C THR A 49 5.99 2.42 0.60
N VAL A 50 5.11 1.70 1.30
CA VAL A 50 3.68 1.99 1.32
C VAL A 50 3.24 2.24 2.76
N VAL A 51 2.43 3.27 2.95
CA VAL A 51 1.66 3.46 4.17
C VAL A 51 0.24 2.97 3.89
N TYR A 52 -0.16 1.93 4.60
CA TYR A 52 -1.48 1.34 4.46
C TYR A 52 -2.46 1.91 5.49
N ASP A 53 -3.75 1.76 5.22
CA ASP A 53 -4.79 1.85 6.23
C ASP A 53 -5.03 0.49 6.87
N GLN A 54 -4.84 0.41 8.18
CA GLN A 54 -5.16 -0.76 8.99
C GLN A 54 -6.23 -0.36 10.01
N ASN A 55 -7.48 -0.64 9.65
CA ASN A 55 -8.67 -0.32 10.44
C ASN A 55 -8.73 1.16 10.87
N GLY A 56 -8.49 2.08 9.93
CA GLY A 56 -8.52 3.52 10.19
C GLY A 56 -7.22 4.09 10.78
N GLN A 57 -6.21 3.26 11.06
CA GLN A 57 -4.89 3.71 11.54
C GLN A 57 -3.82 3.54 10.46
N PRO A 58 -2.83 4.44 10.38
CA PRO A 58 -1.72 4.29 9.45
C PRO A 58 -0.79 3.15 9.89
N TYR A 59 -0.44 2.27 8.95
CA TYR A 59 0.60 1.26 9.11
C TYR A 59 1.69 1.47 8.06
N GLN A 60 2.90 1.81 8.50
CA GLN A 60 4.05 1.95 7.61
C GLN A 60 4.71 0.58 7.43
N ALA A 61 4.67 0.07 6.20
CA ALA A 61 5.33 -1.18 5.86
C ALA A 61 6.84 -1.02 5.71
N GLU A 62 7.54 -2.15 5.59
CA GLU A 62 8.97 -2.16 5.32
C GLU A 62 9.28 -1.52 3.96
N LYS A 63 10.49 -0.99 3.84
CA LYS A 63 10.99 -0.51 2.55
C LYS A 63 11.51 -1.68 1.74
N HIS A 64 10.95 -1.87 0.55
CA HIS A 64 11.35 -2.93 -0.37
C HIS A 64 12.25 -2.36 -1.47
N GLY A 65 13.36 -3.05 -1.75
CA GLY A 65 14.32 -2.67 -2.78
C GLY A 65 15.66 -2.15 -2.24
N GLY A 66 16.45 -1.54 -3.13
CA GLY A 66 17.86 -1.22 -2.90
C GLY A 66 18.11 0.10 -2.17
N VAL A 67 19.35 0.58 -2.23
CA VAL A 67 19.77 1.91 -1.73
C VAL A 67 20.19 2.83 -2.90
N GLY A 68 19.79 2.49 -4.11
CA GLY A 68 20.08 3.24 -5.32
C GLY A 68 19.03 4.31 -5.62
N GLY A 69 19.04 4.78 -6.87
CA GLY A 69 18.20 5.89 -7.30
C GLY A 69 18.66 7.24 -6.74
N SER A 70 18.10 8.31 -7.28
CA SER A 70 18.41 9.69 -6.85
C SER A 70 17.22 10.63 -6.91
N ARG A 71 16.07 10.13 -7.37
CA ARG A 71 14.82 10.86 -7.49
C ARG A 71 13.78 10.21 -6.59
N THR A 72 12.85 11.01 -6.10
CA THR A 72 11.73 10.54 -5.29
C THR A 72 10.41 10.91 -5.94
N ALA A 73 9.39 10.08 -5.70
CA ALA A 73 8.00 10.37 -6.05
C ALA A 73 7.11 9.90 -4.89
N GLN A 74 6.10 10.69 -4.58
CA GLN A 74 5.17 10.42 -3.49
C GLN A 74 3.75 10.66 -3.98
N VAL A 75 2.86 9.72 -3.67
CA VAL A 75 1.43 9.85 -3.93
C VAL A 75 0.70 9.60 -2.61
N THR A 76 -0.01 10.61 -2.13
CA THR A 76 -0.78 10.55 -0.88
C THR A 76 -2.26 10.73 -1.20
N HIS A 77 -3.13 10.01 -0.48
CA HIS A 77 -4.57 10.23 -0.60
C HIS A 77 -4.95 11.56 0.06
N PHE A 78 -5.40 12.53 -0.76
CA PHE A 78 -6.01 13.77 -0.27
C PHE A 78 -7.53 13.59 -0.26
N SER A 79 -8.15 13.59 0.93
CA SER A 79 -9.60 13.78 1.00
C SER A 79 -9.93 15.25 0.70
N THR A 80 -10.86 15.49 -0.21
CA THR A 80 -11.30 16.85 -0.58
C THR A 80 -12.21 17.44 0.49
N TYR A 81 -12.05 18.74 0.79
CA TYR A 81 -12.97 19.53 1.60
C TYR A 81 -14.42 19.45 1.06
N THR A 82 -15.39 19.21 1.94
CA THR A 82 -16.82 19.42 1.64
C THR A 82 -17.16 20.90 1.77
N ASP A 83 -17.47 21.58 0.67
CA ASP A 83 -18.09 22.90 0.73
C ASP A 83 -19.59 22.76 0.99
N ASN A 84 -20.03 23.12 2.20
CA ASN A 84 -21.43 23.12 2.61
C ASN A 84 -22.14 24.47 2.33
N THR A 85 -21.59 25.35 1.48
CA THR A 85 -22.23 26.63 1.15
C THR A 85 -23.24 26.54 0.00
N THR A 86 -24.37 25.89 0.28
CA THR A 86 -25.65 26.33 -0.28
C THR A 86 -26.72 26.22 0.80
N LYS A 87 -26.77 27.22 1.68
CA LYS A 87 -28.02 27.50 2.39
C LYS A 87 -28.92 28.25 1.42
N LYS A 88 -29.95 27.54 0.92
CA LYS A 88 -31.10 28.10 0.21
C LYS A 88 -31.63 29.33 0.97
N ASN A 89 -31.85 30.40 0.23
CA ASN A 89 -32.79 31.46 0.60
C ASN A 89 -34.22 30.91 0.54
#